data_AF-A0A2E9SJZ0-F1
#
_entry.id   AF-A0A2E9SJZ0-F1
#
_cell.length_a   1.000
_cell.length_b   1.000
_cell.length_c   1.000
_cell.angle_alpha   90.00
_cell.angle_beta   90.00
_cell.angle_gamma   90.00
#
_symmetry.space_group_name_H-M   'P 1'
#
loop_
_entity.id
_entity.type
_entity.pdbx_description
1 polymer ?
#
loop_
_entity_poly.entity_id
_entity_poly.type
_entity_poly.pdbx_seq_one_letter_code
_entity_poly.pdbx_strand_id
1 'polypeptide(L)'
;MTTFQDVSAYILHLADRAGIQVSNLKLQKLVYYCQGFSLGVTGKPLFDEEIVAWEHGPVVEPLYHQYKQFGKSPIPAPSIFQFNEDVFDDIQQDLIADVVNVFGREGAWSLREMTHKETTWLAHSADGKSGDGTVITKEELATFFRGNMPDQDYFDSFVQSANSITPENLVQIPDAISTAEDFVAWLKKA
;
A
#
# COMPACT_ATOMS: atom_id res chain seq x y z
N MET A 1 -9.85 10.51 -6.78
CA MET A 1 -9.41 10.11 -5.44
C MET A 1 -9.54 8.60 -5.38
N THR A 2 -8.47 7.93 -5.00
CA THR A 2 -8.36 6.47 -4.95
C THR A 2 -9.16 5.89 -3.80
N THR A 3 -9.66 4.67 -3.96
CA THR A 3 -10.48 3.96 -2.95
C THR A 3 -9.69 2.84 -2.28
N PHE A 4 -10.15 2.35 -1.12
CA PHE A 4 -9.53 1.17 -0.51
C PHE A 4 -9.63 -0.08 -1.40
N GLN A 5 -10.65 -0.16 -2.28
CA GLN A 5 -10.80 -1.23 -3.25
C GLN A 5 -9.69 -1.15 -4.31
N ASP A 6 -9.40 0.03 -4.83
CA ASP A 6 -8.30 0.23 -5.79
C ASP A 6 -6.97 -0.20 -5.16
N VAL A 7 -6.70 0.28 -3.93
CA VAL A 7 -5.44 -0.01 -3.23
C VAL A 7 -5.30 -1.50 -2.93
N SER A 8 -6.35 -2.13 -2.40
CA SER A 8 -6.32 -3.56 -2.11
C SER A 8 -6.20 -4.41 -3.38
N ALA A 9 -6.86 -4.03 -4.48
CA ALA A 9 -6.70 -4.68 -5.77
C ALA A 9 -5.26 -4.57 -6.29
N TYR A 10 -4.63 -3.40 -6.15
CA TYR A 10 -3.25 -3.21 -6.56
C TYR A 10 -2.26 -4.04 -5.74
N ILE A 11 -2.40 -4.03 -4.42
CA ILE A 11 -1.59 -4.87 -3.52
C ILE A 11 -1.70 -6.35 -3.92
N LEU A 12 -2.92 -6.84 -4.18
CA LEU A 12 -3.15 -8.23 -4.58
C LEU A 12 -2.53 -8.53 -5.96
N HIS A 13 -2.61 -7.60 -6.91
CA HIS A 13 -1.99 -7.73 -8.23
C HIS A 13 -0.46 -7.83 -8.14
N LEU A 14 0.17 -6.93 -7.39
CA LEU A 14 1.63 -6.93 -7.19
C LEU A 14 2.10 -8.18 -6.42
N ALA A 15 1.36 -8.57 -5.39
CA ALA A 15 1.67 -9.76 -4.62
C ALA A 15 1.63 -11.03 -5.47
N ASP A 16 0.63 -11.19 -6.33
CA ASP A 16 0.52 -12.33 -7.24
C ASP A 16 1.69 -12.40 -8.22
N ARG A 17 2.05 -11.27 -8.84
CA ARG A 17 3.24 -11.17 -9.71
C ARG A 17 4.54 -11.52 -8.99
N ALA A 18 4.62 -11.24 -7.69
CA ALA A 18 5.77 -11.56 -6.85
C ALA A 18 5.72 -12.97 -6.23
N GLY A 19 4.68 -13.77 -6.49
CA GLY A 19 4.48 -15.10 -5.90
C GLY A 19 4.18 -15.07 -4.40
N ILE A 20 3.63 -13.95 -3.91
CA ILE A 20 3.32 -13.71 -2.50
C ILE A 20 1.86 -14.06 -2.22
N GLN A 21 1.64 -14.95 -1.25
CA GLN A 21 0.29 -15.23 -0.76
C GLN A 21 -0.16 -14.18 0.26
N VAL A 22 -1.37 -13.65 0.05
CA VAL A 22 -1.98 -12.61 0.88
C VAL A 22 -3.31 -13.13 1.46
N SER A 23 -3.38 -13.29 2.78
CA SER A 23 -4.64 -13.55 3.50
C SER A 23 -5.35 -12.25 3.86
N ASN A 24 -6.60 -12.32 4.32
CA ASN A 24 -7.35 -11.12 4.76
C ASN A 24 -6.60 -10.34 5.86
N LEU A 25 -6.07 -11.04 6.86
CA LEU A 25 -5.29 -10.38 7.92
C LEU A 25 -4.07 -9.65 7.36
N LYS A 26 -3.35 -10.27 6.41
CA LYS A 26 -2.18 -9.65 5.79
C LYS A 26 -2.56 -8.44 4.95
N LEU A 27 -3.62 -8.54 4.16
CA LEU A 27 -4.12 -7.44 3.33
C LEU A 27 -4.47 -6.21 4.19
N GLN A 28 -5.12 -6.43 5.34
CA GLN A 28 -5.41 -5.36 6.31
C GLN A 28 -4.14 -4.61 6.75
N LYS A 29 -3.04 -5.33 7.02
CA LYS A 29 -1.77 -4.71 7.42
C LYS A 29 -1.10 -3.97 6.28
N LEU A 30 -1.10 -4.54 5.07
CA LEU A 30 -0.51 -3.88 3.90
C LEU A 30 -1.28 -2.59 3.54
N VAL A 31 -2.60 -2.59 3.59
CA VAL A 31 -3.43 -1.39 3.36
C VAL A 31 -3.20 -0.34 4.45
N TYR A 32 -3.08 -0.74 5.71
CA TYR A 32 -2.70 0.15 6.82
C TYR A 32 -1.34 0.84 6.57
N TYR A 33 -0.31 0.08 6.17
CA TYR A 33 1.00 0.66 5.85
C TYR A 33 0.91 1.62 4.65
N CYS A 34 0.17 1.29 3.60
CA CYS A 34 -0.01 2.18 2.46
C CYS A 34 -0.64 3.53 2.87
N GLN A 35 -1.70 3.51 3.67
CA GLN A 35 -2.33 4.75 4.18
C GLN A 35 -1.36 5.54 5.06
N GLY A 36 -0.68 4.86 5.98
CA GLY A 36 0.29 5.44 6.90
C GLY A 36 1.43 6.15 6.18
N PHE A 37 2.11 5.46 5.27
CA PHE A 37 3.19 6.04 4.48
C PHE A 37 2.69 7.15 3.56
N SER A 38 1.52 7.03 2.94
CA SER A 38 0.96 8.12 2.12
C SER A 38 0.80 9.40 2.94
N LEU A 39 0.22 9.29 4.15
CA LEU A 39 0.06 10.41 5.07
C LEU A 39 1.41 10.94 5.61
N GLY A 40 2.37 10.06 5.86
CA GLY A 40 3.71 10.43 6.33
C GLY A 40 4.52 11.20 5.27
N VAL A 41 4.54 10.70 4.04
CA VAL A 41 5.30 11.23 2.88
C VAL A 41 4.65 12.49 2.32
N THR A 42 3.36 12.40 1.97
CA THR A 42 2.69 13.42 1.15
C THR A 42 1.79 14.34 1.98
N GLY A 43 1.47 13.96 3.21
CA GLY A 43 0.43 14.61 4.02
C GLY A 43 -0.99 14.36 3.51
N LYS A 44 -1.18 13.51 2.49
CA LYS A 44 -2.48 13.22 1.88
C LYS A 44 -2.89 11.77 2.12
N PRO A 45 -4.18 11.52 2.40
CA PRO A 45 -4.69 10.15 2.51
C PRO A 45 -4.64 9.44 1.15
N LEU A 46 -4.36 8.13 1.17
CA LEU A 46 -4.43 7.28 -0.02
C LEU A 46 -5.88 6.85 -0.30
N PHE A 47 -6.68 6.67 0.75
CA PHE A 47 -8.12 6.45 0.68
C PHE A 47 -8.82 7.09 1.89
N ASP A 48 -10.15 7.18 1.81
CA ASP A 48 -10.95 7.98 2.75
C ASP A 48 -11.39 7.23 4.00
N GLU A 49 -11.62 5.92 3.88
CA GLU A 49 -12.15 5.08 4.94
C GLU A 49 -11.31 5.11 6.22
N GLU A 50 -12.02 5.05 7.34
CA GLU A 50 -11.39 5.01 8.66
C GLU A 50 -10.68 3.68 8.90
N ILE A 51 -9.59 3.77 9.66
CA ILE A 51 -8.89 2.63 10.21
C ILE A 51 -9.23 2.57 11.69
N VAL A 52 -9.71 1.42 12.15
CA VAL A 52 -10.10 1.19 13.55
C VAL A 52 -9.16 0.21 14.23
N ALA A 53 -8.92 0.41 15.53
CA ALA A 53 -8.09 -0.48 16.33
C ALA A 53 -8.88 -1.72 16.78
N TRP A 54 -8.67 -2.85 16.10
CA TRP A 54 -9.28 -4.14 16.48
C TRP A 54 -8.28 -5.06 17.22
N GLU A 55 -8.77 -6.19 17.73
CA GLU A 55 -8.00 -7.22 18.46
C GLU A 55 -6.75 -7.72 17.72
N HIS A 56 -6.77 -7.73 16.39
CA HIS A 56 -5.66 -8.18 15.56
C HIS A 56 -4.96 -7.03 14.83
N GLY A 57 -5.02 -5.83 15.39
CA GLY A 57 -4.36 -4.63 14.89
C GLY A 57 -5.32 -3.68 14.15
N PRO A 58 -4.77 -2.68 13.43
CA PRO A 58 -5.55 -1.74 12.62
C PRO A 58 -6.33 -2.46 11.51
N VAL A 59 -7.57 -2.04 11.28
CA VAL A 59 -8.50 -2.63 10.30
C VAL A 59 -9.28 -1.54 9.57
N VAL A 60 -9.36 -1.65 8.24
CA VAL A 60 -10.39 -0.99 7.43
C VAL A 60 -11.61 -1.91 7.39
N GLU A 61 -12.70 -1.55 8.09
CA GLU A 61 -13.84 -2.47 8.30
C GLU A 61 -14.52 -2.92 6.99
N PRO A 62 -14.80 -2.03 6.02
CA PRO A 62 -15.38 -2.44 4.74
C PRO A 62 -14.51 -3.47 4.00
N LEU A 63 -13.18 -3.28 4.02
CA LEU A 63 -12.22 -4.21 3.44
C LEU A 63 -12.25 -5.57 4.15
N TYR A 64 -12.40 -5.59 5.49
CA TYR A 64 -12.48 -6.84 6.24
C TYR A 64 -13.72 -7.61 5.81
N HIS A 65 -14.87 -6.95 5.69
CA HIS A 65 -16.10 -7.59 5.26
C HIS A 65 -16.06 -8.08 3.82
N GLN A 66 -15.36 -7.38 2.93
CA GLN A 66 -15.15 -7.80 1.54
C GLN A 66 -14.38 -9.13 1.45
N TYR A 67 -13.36 -9.33 2.29
CA TYR A 67 -12.47 -10.50 2.20
C TYR A 67 -12.56 -11.51 3.35
N LYS A 68 -13.47 -11.33 4.33
CA LYS A 68 -13.59 -12.22 5.51
C LYS A 68 -13.84 -13.69 5.15
N GLN A 69 -14.50 -13.96 4.03
CA GLN A 69 -14.79 -15.32 3.57
C GLN A 69 -13.53 -16.15 3.28
N PHE A 70 -12.41 -15.50 2.98
CA PHE A 70 -11.12 -16.18 2.75
C PHE A 70 -10.45 -16.58 4.07
N GLY A 71 -10.77 -15.92 5.19
CA GLY A 71 -10.16 -16.18 6.48
C GLY A 71 -8.62 -16.15 6.43
N LYS A 72 -8.00 -17.30 6.68
CA LYS A 72 -6.53 -17.48 6.62
C LYS A 72 -6.02 -17.90 5.23
N SER A 73 -6.91 -18.28 4.32
CA SER A 73 -6.56 -18.71 2.97
C SER A 73 -6.11 -17.52 2.12
N PRO A 74 -5.29 -17.74 1.08
CA PRO A 74 -4.92 -16.71 0.13
C PRO A 74 -6.15 -16.13 -0.58
N ILE A 75 -6.17 -14.81 -0.73
CA ILE A 75 -7.12 -14.08 -1.56
C ILE A 75 -6.60 -14.14 -3.01
N PRO A 76 -7.42 -14.54 -3.99
CA PRO A 76 -7.02 -14.54 -5.39
C PRO A 76 -6.81 -13.11 -5.89
N ALA A 77 -5.83 -12.91 -6.76
CA ALA A 77 -5.65 -11.63 -7.43
C ALA A 77 -6.90 -11.27 -8.25
N PRO A 78 -7.24 -9.96 -8.33
CA PRO A 78 -8.28 -9.50 -9.24
C PRO A 78 -7.91 -9.85 -10.69
N SER A 79 -8.93 -10.05 -11.52
CA SER A 79 -8.71 -10.19 -12.96
C SER A 79 -8.05 -8.93 -13.52
N ILE A 80 -7.25 -9.06 -14.58
CA ILE A 80 -6.64 -7.92 -15.29
C ILE A 80 -7.66 -6.88 -15.75
N PHE A 81 -8.92 -7.28 -15.94
CA PHE A 81 -10.02 -6.39 -16.33
C PHE A 81 -10.66 -5.65 -15.14
N GLN A 82 -10.28 -6.00 -13.91
CA GLN A 82 -10.78 -5.42 -12.66
C GLN A 82 -9.71 -4.57 -11.95
N PHE A 83 -8.51 -4.51 -12.52
CA PHE A 83 -7.40 -3.72 -12.02
C PHE A 83 -7.08 -2.61 -13.02
N ASN A 84 -7.04 -1.37 -12.53
CA ASN A 84 -6.64 -0.21 -13.32
C ASN A 84 -5.61 0.58 -12.51
N GLU A 85 -4.35 0.53 -12.92
CA GLU A 85 -3.26 1.27 -12.25
C GLU A 85 -3.32 2.78 -12.53
N ASP A 86 -3.95 3.21 -13.64
CA ASP A 86 -4.04 4.61 -14.06
C ASP A 86 -4.88 5.49 -13.10
N VAL A 87 -5.54 4.89 -12.10
CA VAL A 87 -6.23 5.64 -11.04
C VAL A 87 -5.26 6.24 -10.02
N PHE A 88 -4.02 5.74 -9.98
CA PHE A 88 -2.95 6.17 -9.09
C PHE A 88 -1.96 7.07 -9.84
N ASP A 89 -1.48 8.12 -9.18
CA ASP A 89 -0.30 8.83 -9.65
C ASP A 89 1.00 8.04 -9.37
N ASP A 90 2.10 8.42 -10.02
CA ASP A 90 3.38 7.70 -9.92
C ASP A 90 3.85 7.54 -8.46
N ILE A 91 3.66 8.57 -7.63
CA ILE A 91 4.05 8.56 -6.21
C ILE A 91 3.23 7.50 -5.46
N GLN A 92 1.92 7.43 -5.70
CA GLN A 92 1.05 6.42 -5.10
C GLN A 92 1.41 5.01 -5.59
N GLN A 93 1.76 4.86 -6.87
CA GLN A 93 2.14 3.56 -7.42
C GLN A 93 3.43 3.03 -6.79
N ASP A 94 4.47 3.85 -6.77
CA ASP A 94 5.77 3.50 -6.17
C ASP A 94 5.61 3.19 -4.68
N LEU A 95 4.83 3.99 -3.95
CA LEU A 95 4.58 3.76 -2.52
C LEU A 95 3.90 2.42 -2.25
N ILE A 96 2.85 2.08 -3.01
CA ILE A 96 2.16 0.80 -2.87
C ILE A 96 3.12 -0.35 -3.21
N ALA A 97 3.90 -0.21 -4.29
CA ALA A 97 4.89 -1.19 -4.69
C ALA A 97 5.95 -1.41 -3.61
N ASP A 98 6.45 -0.35 -3.00
CA ASP A 98 7.45 -0.42 -1.94
C ASP A 98 6.90 -1.05 -0.66
N VAL A 99 5.65 -0.76 -0.30
CA VAL A 99 4.99 -1.47 0.80
C VAL A 99 4.90 -2.97 0.52
N VAL A 100 4.54 -3.38 -0.70
CA VAL A 100 4.51 -4.80 -1.08
C VAL A 100 5.93 -5.40 -1.10
N ASN A 101 6.93 -4.68 -1.57
CA ASN A 101 8.31 -5.16 -1.62
C ASN A 101 8.90 -5.38 -0.22
N VAL A 102 8.66 -4.45 0.71
CA VAL A 102 9.21 -4.48 2.07
C VAL A 102 8.40 -5.41 2.98
N PHE A 103 7.08 -5.25 3.03
CA PHE A 103 6.22 -5.95 3.99
C PHE A 103 5.51 -7.15 3.39
N GLY A 104 5.43 -7.24 2.06
CA GLY A 104 4.68 -8.30 1.39
C GLY A 104 5.26 -9.69 1.62
N ARG A 105 6.54 -9.87 1.95
CA ARG A 105 7.09 -11.20 2.27
C ARG A 105 6.92 -11.60 3.75
N GLU A 106 6.53 -10.67 4.60
CA GLU A 106 6.26 -10.94 6.00
C GLU A 106 5.02 -11.82 6.19
N GLY A 107 5.05 -12.65 7.22
CA GLY A 107 3.89 -13.45 7.63
C GLY A 107 2.78 -12.58 8.22
N ALA A 108 1.52 -12.98 8.06
CA ALA A 108 0.37 -12.22 8.59
C ALA A 108 0.46 -11.97 10.12
N TRP A 109 0.97 -12.95 10.88
CA TRP A 109 1.24 -12.80 12.31
C TRP A 109 2.42 -11.88 12.58
N SER A 110 3.50 -11.93 11.79
CA SER A 110 4.62 -10.99 11.91
C SER A 110 4.13 -9.54 11.78
N LEU A 111 3.35 -9.26 10.73
CA LEU A 111 2.75 -7.94 10.52
C LEU A 111 1.80 -7.51 11.65
N ARG A 112 1.03 -8.45 12.22
CA ARG A 112 0.23 -8.18 13.43
C ARG A 112 1.13 -7.74 14.58
N GLU A 113 2.15 -8.53 14.91
CA GLU A 113 3.08 -8.23 16.00
C GLU A 113 3.83 -6.91 15.80
N MET A 114 4.14 -6.56 14.55
CA MET A 114 4.69 -5.25 14.21
C MET A 114 3.69 -4.15 14.59
N THR A 115 2.46 -4.20 14.05
CA THR A 115 1.45 -3.18 14.34
C THR A 115 1.09 -3.08 15.83
N HIS A 116 1.18 -4.17 16.59
CA HIS A 116 0.92 -4.19 18.03
C HIS A 116 2.01 -3.47 18.85
N LYS A 117 3.16 -3.18 18.26
CA LYS A 117 4.25 -2.41 18.88
C LYS A 117 4.25 -0.94 18.47
N GLU A 118 3.39 -0.55 17.53
CA GLU A 118 3.33 0.80 17.00
C GLU A 118 2.40 1.68 17.85
N THR A 119 2.79 2.95 18.04
CA THR A 119 2.03 3.86 18.90
C THR A 119 0.63 4.14 18.36
N THR A 120 0.44 4.05 17.03
CA THR A 120 -0.85 4.17 16.34
C THR A 120 -1.86 3.14 16.80
N TRP A 121 -1.46 1.92 17.15
CA TRP A 121 -2.37 0.91 17.69
C TRP A 121 -2.35 0.89 19.22
N LEU A 122 -1.18 1.08 19.84
CA LEU A 122 -1.05 1.08 21.31
C LEU A 122 -1.85 2.19 22.00
N ALA A 123 -1.99 3.36 21.36
CA ALA A 123 -2.83 4.45 21.87
C ALA A 123 -4.31 4.04 22.02
N HIS A 124 -4.73 3.00 21.29
CA HIS A 124 -6.09 2.45 21.26
C HIS A 124 -6.13 1.02 21.83
N SER A 125 -5.14 0.63 22.64
CA SER A 125 -5.09 -0.67 23.30
C SER A 125 -4.66 -0.53 24.75
N ALA A 126 -5.63 -0.29 25.64
CA ALA A 126 -5.37 -0.07 27.06
C ALA A 126 -4.68 -1.24 27.76
N ASP A 127 -4.89 -2.47 27.28
CA ASP A 127 -4.29 -3.70 27.82
C ASP A 127 -3.09 -4.22 27.02
N GLY A 128 -2.74 -3.57 25.91
CA GLY A 128 -1.71 -3.98 24.96
C GLY A 128 -2.01 -5.32 24.26
N LYS A 129 -3.26 -5.78 24.29
CA LYS A 129 -3.69 -7.08 23.73
C LYS A 129 -4.86 -6.94 22.78
N SER A 130 -5.79 -6.05 23.09
CA SER A 130 -7.03 -5.83 22.35
C SER A 130 -7.16 -4.37 21.97
N GLY A 131 -7.52 -4.09 20.72
CA GLY A 131 -7.92 -2.74 20.33
C GLY A 131 -9.27 -2.40 20.95
N ASP A 132 -9.48 -1.14 21.32
CA ASP A 132 -10.71 -0.65 21.93
C ASP A 132 -11.84 -0.34 20.93
N GLY A 133 -11.60 -0.58 19.63
CA GLY A 133 -12.54 -0.38 18.54
C GLY A 133 -12.66 1.06 18.07
N THR A 134 -11.88 1.99 18.63
CA THR A 134 -11.92 3.40 18.21
C THR A 134 -11.07 3.65 16.96
N VAL A 135 -11.35 4.78 16.30
CA VAL A 135 -10.67 5.20 15.06
C VAL A 135 -9.26 5.65 15.38
N ILE A 136 -8.29 5.11 14.63
CA ILE A 136 -6.93 5.64 14.53
C ILE A 136 -6.97 6.75 13.49
N THR A 137 -6.86 7.99 13.94
CA THR A 137 -7.05 9.17 13.09
C THR A 137 -5.97 9.32 12.02
N LYS A 138 -6.29 10.04 10.93
CA LYS A 138 -5.32 10.33 9.87
C LYS A 138 -4.15 11.16 10.42
N GLU A 139 -4.39 12.00 11.42
CA GLU A 139 -3.38 12.79 12.11
C GLU A 139 -2.43 11.92 12.94
N GLU A 140 -2.94 10.90 13.64
CA GLU A 140 -2.12 9.93 14.39
C GLU A 140 -1.22 9.12 13.44
N LEU A 141 -1.80 8.64 12.34
CA LEU A 141 -1.04 7.95 11.28
C LEU A 141 0.04 8.86 10.70
N ALA A 142 -0.32 10.07 10.27
CA ALA A 142 0.62 11.03 9.69
C ALA A 142 1.78 11.34 10.64
N THR A 143 1.48 11.52 11.94
CA THR A 143 2.48 11.82 12.97
C THR A 143 3.45 10.66 13.17
N PHE A 144 2.91 9.44 13.32
CA PHE A 144 3.72 8.24 13.51
C PHE A 144 4.60 7.94 12.29
N PHE A 145 4.01 7.89 11.09
CA PHE A 145 4.73 7.50 9.89
C PHE A 145 5.76 8.54 9.45
N ARG A 146 5.51 9.84 9.65
CA ARG A 146 6.53 10.88 9.42
C ARG A 146 7.74 10.73 10.33
N GLY A 147 7.55 10.30 11.57
CA GLY A 147 8.63 10.09 12.54
C GLY A 147 9.36 8.75 12.41
N ASN A 148 8.81 7.80 11.65
CA ASN A 148 9.32 6.43 11.48
C ASN A 148 9.53 6.07 10.01
N MET A 149 9.86 7.07 9.17
CA MET A 149 10.23 6.84 7.78
C MET A 149 11.49 5.95 7.71
N PRO A 150 11.61 5.06 6.72
CA PRO A 150 12.88 4.42 6.39
C PRO A 150 13.96 5.49 6.18
N ASP A 151 15.23 5.14 6.40
CA ASP A 151 16.36 6.09 6.47
C ASP A 151 16.31 7.23 5.45
N GLN A 152 16.74 8.42 5.87
CA GLN A 152 16.64 9.70 5.15
C GLN A 152 17.12 9.58 3.70
N ASP A 153 18.16 8.77 3.45
CA ASP A 153 18.72 8.53 2.11
C ASP A 153 17.73 7.87 1.12
N TYR A 154 16.87 6.96 1.60
CA TYR A 154 15.83 6.36 0.77
C TYR A 154 14.73 7.39 0.45
N PHE A 155 14.32 8.17 1.44
CA PHE A 155 13.33 9.24 1.24
C PHE A 155 13.87 10.33 0.31
N ASP A 156 15.13 10.72 0.45
CA ASP A 156 15.78 11.70 -0.41
C ASP A 156 15.88 11.15 -1.85
N SER A 157 16.15 9.86 -2.03
CA SER A 157 16.13 9.23 -3.36
C SER A 157 14.74 9.23 -4.01
N PHE A 158 13.69 9.00 -3.21
CA PHE A 158 12.29 9.00 -3.64
C PHE A 158 11.81 10.42 -3.99
N VAL A 159 12.05 11.38 -3.11
CA VAL A 159 11.71 12.79 -3.30
C VAL A 159 12.52 13.41 -4.43
N GLN A 160 13.79 13.04 -4.60
CA GLN A 160 14.61 13.45 -5.74
C GLN A 160 14.06 12.87 -7.05
N SER A 161 13.64 11.61 -7.06
CA SER A 161 13.01 10.99 -8.23
C SER A 161 11.73 11.72 -8.60
N ALA A 162 10.81 11.93 -7.65
CA ALA A 162 9.56 12.64 -7.88
C ALA A 162 9.76 14.11 -8.31
N ASN A 163 10.74 14.82 -7.75
CA ASN A 163 11.02 16.23 -8.08
C ASN A 163 11.90 16.41 -9.33
N SER A 164 12.46 15.33 -9.90
CA SER A 164 13.32 15.39 -11.11
C SER A 164 12.61 15.00 -12.40
N ILE A 165 11.33 14.61 -12.32
CA ILE A 165 10.47 14.40 -13.48
C ILE A 165 10.16 15.76 -14.10
N THR A 166 10.83 16.06 -15.22
CA THR A 166 10.48 17.18 -16.12
C THR A 166 9.97 16.61 -17.44
N PRO A 167 9.17 17.37 -18.22
CA PRO A 167 8.76 16.94 -19.56
C PRO A 167 9.92 16.58 -20.48
N GLU A 168 11.12 17.10 -20.21
CA GLU A 168 12.35 16.82 -20.96
C GLU A 168 13.00 15.47 -20.58
N ASN A 169 12.71 14.95 -19.39
CA ASN A 169 13.20 13.66 -18.90
C ASN A 169 12.18 12.52 -19.09
N LEU A 170 11.00 12.82 -19.65
CA LEU A 170 10.01 11.82 -20.05
C LEU A 170 10.46 11.17 -21.36
N VAL A 171 10.60 9.84 -21.36
CA VAL A 171 10.86 9.10 -22.59
C VAL A 171 9.60 9.14 -23.45
N GLN A 172 9.66 9.92 -24.53
CA GLN A 172 8.57 10.00 -25.51
C GLN A 172 8.49 8.68 -26.26
N ILE A 173 7.38 7.96 -26.09
CA ILE A 173 7.08 6.75 -26.84
C ILE A 173 6.84 7.16 -28.30
N PRO A 174 7.59 6.62 -29.28
CA PRO A 174 7.36 6.94 -30.68
C PRO A 174 5.93 6.62 -31.11
N ASP A 175 5.29 7.52 -31.88
CA ASP A 175 3.92 7.37 -32.39
C ASP A 175 3.69 6.07 -33.19
N ALA A 176 4.77 5.41 -33.62
CA ALA A 176 4.74 4.13 -34.33
C ALA A 176 4.45 2.92 -33.42
N ILE A 177 4.55 3.07 -32.10
CA ILE A 177 4.24 2.00 -31.14
C ILE A 177 2.74 2.01 -30.89
N SER A 178 2.07 1.00 -31.42
CA SER A 178 0.61 0.85 -31.29
C SER A 178 0.18 -0.49 -30.69
N THR A 179 1.14 -1.37 -30.41
CA THR A 179 0.92 -2.69 -29.82
C THR A 179 1.90 -2.96 -28.69
N ALA A 180 1.53 -3.89 -27.79
CA ALA A 180 2.38 -4.29 -26.67
C ALA A 180 3.69 -4.95 -27.15
N GLU A 181 3.66 -5.69 -28.27
CA GLU A 181 4.87 -6.27 -28.87
C GLU A 181 5.82 -5.20 -29.42
N ASP A 182 5.29 -4.14 -30.06
CA ASP A 182 6.09 -3.02 -30.55
C ASP A 182 6.78 -2.28 -29.39
N PHE A 183 6.05 -2.09 -28.28
CA PHE A 183 6.57 -1.44 -27.08
C PHE A 183 7.71 -2.25 -26.45
N VAL A 184 7.53 -3.56 -26.30
CA VAL A 184 8.56 -4.46 -25.75
C VAL A 184 9.77 -4.56 -26.69
N ALA A 185 9.56 -4.56 -28.00
CA ALA A 185 10.64 -4.55 -28.98
C ALA A 185 11.43 -3.23 -28.96
N TRP A 186 10.77 -2.10 -28.71
CA TRP A 186 11.40 -0.79 -28.58
C TRP A 186 12.22 -0.67 -27.30
N LEU A 187 11.70 -1.12 -26.15
CA LEU A 187 12.46 -1.17 -24.89
C LEU A 187 13.74 -2.00 -24.97
N LYS A 188 13.75 -3.04 -25.82
CA LYS A 188 14.94 -3.90 -26.03
C LYS A 188 16.00 -3.25 -26.95
N LYS A 189 15.67 -2.16 -27.63
CA LYS A 189 16.54 -1.44 -28.57
C LYS A 189 17.03 -0.10 -28.04
N ALA A 190 16.31 0.48 -27.07
CA ALA A 190 16.73 1.66 -26.31
C ALA A 190 17.79 1.27 -25.27
#